data_AF-A0A699WWI6-F1
#
_entry.id   AF-A0A699WWI6-F1
#
_cell.length_a   1.000
_cell.length_b   1.000
_cell.length_c   1.000
_cell.angle_alpha   90.00
_cell.angle_beta   90.00
_cell.angle_gamma   90.00
#
_symmetry.space_group_name_H-M   'P 1'
#
loop_
_entity.id
_entity.type
_entity.pdbx_description
1 polymer ?
#
loop_
_entity_poly.entity_id
_entity_poly.type
_entity_poly.pdbx_seq_one_letter_code
_entity_poly.pdbx_strand_id
1 'polypeptide(L)'
;DDQGHVAAMSCQHAISLGRHAGNNAAAALLGVPTTGYSQPKYVTCLDLGEWGAVYTEGWDRQVKLVGQEAKTLKHTINSVWIYPPVAERASALSAADPSIPVA
;
A
#
# COMPACT_ATOMS: atom_id res chain seq x y z
N ASP A 1 -9.53 3.10 -11.59
CA ASP A 1 -10.11 1.74 -11.72
C ASP A 1 -11.20 1.79 -12.81
N ASP A 2 -11.98 0.73 -13.01
CA ASP A 2 -13.11 0.74 -13.96
C ASP A 2 -14.34 1.50 -13.43
N GLN A 3 -14.24 2.13 -12.26
CA GLN A 3 -15.31 2.90 -11.61
C GLN A 3 -15.03 4.42 -11.59
N GLY A 4 -13.95 4.87 -12.24
CA GLY A 4 -13.58 6.28 -12.33
C GLY A 4 -12.84 6.83 -11.11
N HIS A 5 -12.45 5.99 -10.15
CA HIS A 5 -11.66 6.43 -9.02
C HIS A 5 -10.20 6.70 -9.43
N VAL A 6 -9.68 7.83 -8.94
CA VAL A 6 -8.30 8.26 -9.14
C VAL A 6 -7.63 8.41 -7.77
N ALA A 7 -6.62 7.59 -7.51
CA ALA A 7 -5.84 7.66 -6.29
C ALA A 7 -4.88 8.86 -6.30
N ALA A 8 -4.70 9.50 -5.15
CA ALA A 8 -3.58 10.40 -4.94
C ALA A 8 -2.25 9.63 -4.92
N MET A 9 -1.15 10.32 -5.27
CA MET A 9 0.19 9.76 -5.11
C MET A 9 0.42 9.40 -3.63
N SER A 10 0.65 8.12 -3.36
CA SER A 10 0.70 7.60 -1.99
C SER A 10 1.57 6.34 -1.91
N CYS A 11 2.21 6.12 -0.75
CA CYS A 11 2.95 4.88 -0.48
C CYS A 11 2.03 3.65 -0.58
N GLN A 12 0.75 3.79 -0.18
CA GLN A 12 -0.24 2.72 -0.26
C GLN A 12 -0.37 2.14 -1.67
N HIS A 13 -0.43 2.99 -2.70
CA HIS A 13 -0.54 2.56 -4.08
C HIS A 13 0.82 2.21 -4.67
N ALA A 14 1.85 2.99 -4.35
CA ALA A 14 3.19 2.81 -4.90
C ALA A 14 3.79 1.43 -4.60
N ILE A 15 3.55 0.87 -3.41
CA ILE A 15 4.11 -0.43 -3.01
C ILE A 15 3.53 -1.56 -3.88
N SER A 16 2.21 -1.70 -3.96
CA SER A 16 1.59 -2.76 -4.79
C SER A 16 1.83 -2.52 -6.28
N LEU A 17 1.70 -1.27 -6.74
CA LEU A 17 2.01 -0.91 -8.12
C LEU A 17 3.44 -1.31 -8.50
N GLY A 18 4.41 -1.09 -7.60
CA GLY A 18 5.80 -1.49 -7.79
C GLY A 18 5.99 -3.00 -7.92
N ARG A 19 5.32 -3.80 -7.08
CA ARG A 19 5.33 -5.28 -7.16
C ARG A 19 4.81 -5.77 -8.51
N HIS A 20 3.65 -5.25 -8.94
CA HIS A 20 3.08 -5.58 -10.25
C HIS A 20 3.99 -5.14 -11.40
N ALA A 21 4.54 -3.92 -11.35
CA ALA A 21 5.42 -3.40 -12.39
C ALA A 21 6.69 -4.25 -12.53
N GLY A 22 7.35 -4.59 -11.41
CA GLY A 22 8.53 -5.45 -11.42
C GLY A 22 8.24 -6.85 -11.95
N ASN A 23 7.15 -7.48 -11.49
CA ASN A 23 6.71 -8.78 -11.99
C ASN A 23 6.41 -8.75 -13.49
N ASN A 24 5.69 -7.73 -13.97
CA ASN A 24 5.32 -7.61 -15.38
C ASN A 24 6.52 -7.30 -16.28
N ALA A 25 7.51 -6.56 -15.79
CA ALA A 25 8.76 -6.38 -16.51
C ALA A 25 9.50 -7.71 -16.71
N ALA A 26 9.57 -8.56 -15.68
CA ALA A 26 10.15 -9.91 -15.81
C ALA A 26 9.31 -10.81 -16.72
N ALA A 27 7.98 -10.78 -16.59
CA ALA A 27 7.07 -11.55 -17.45
C ALA A 27 7.24 -11.21 -18.94
N ALA A 28 7.35 -9.91 -19.25
CA ALA A 28 7.58 -9.43 -20.61
C ALA A 28 8.92 -9.93 -21.17
N LEU A 29 9.99 -9.94 -20.36
CA LEU A 29 11.30 -10.46 -20.77
C LEU A 29 11.27 -11.99 -21.02
N LEU A 30 10.45 -12.72 -20.27
CA LEU A 30 10.32 -14.18 -20.40
C LEU A 30 9.28 -14.61 -21.44
N GLY A 31 8.52 -13.69 -22.02
CA GLY A 31 7.44 -13.98 -22.97
C GLY A 31 6.23 -14.67 -22.35
N VAL A 32 5.99 -14.49 -21.04
CA VAL A 32 4.84 -15.05 -20.32
C VAL A 32 3.78 -13.97 -20.03
N PRO A 33 2.51 -14.35 -19.76
CA PRO A 33 1.45 -13.38 -19.50
C PRO A 33 1.73 -12.47 -18.29
N THR A 34 1.38 -11.18 -18.43
CA THR A 34 1.43 -10.20 -17.35
C THR A 34 0.20 -10.29 -16.45
N THR A 35 0.32 -9.81 -15.20
CA THR A 35 -0.81 -9.72 -14.27
C THR A 35 -1.38 -8.30 -14.22
N GLY A 36 -2.70 -8.18 -14.26
CA GLY A 36 -3.38 -6.90 -14.10
C GLY A 36 -3.20 -6.35 -12.68
N TYR A 37 -2.96 -5.05 -12.56
CA TYR A 37 -2.96 -4.34 -11.29
C TYR A 37 -4.39 -3.90 -10.93
N SER A 38 -4.84 -4.20 -9.72
CA SER A 38 -6.09 -3.69 -9.16
C SER A 38 -5.93 -3.45 -7.67
N GLN A 39 -6.37 -2.29 -7.21
CA GLN A 39 -6.29 -1.91 -5.80
C GLN A 39 -7.57 -1.16 -5.39
N PRO A 40 -8.64 -1.90 -5.04
CA PRO A 40 -9.90 -1.28 -4.63
C PRO A 40 -9.83 -0.67 -3.24
N LYS A 41 -8.91 -1.17 -2.39
CA LYS A 41 -8.72 -0.68 -1.03
C LYS A 41 -8.03 0.68 -1.03
N TYR A 42 -8.73 1.67 -0.49
CA TYR A 42 -8.26 3.04 -0.36
C TYR A 42 -8.34 3.47 1.11
N VAL A 43 -7.21 3.86 1.69
CA VAL A 43 -7.18 4.31 3.10
C VAL A 43 -6.36 5.59 3.22
N THR A 44 -6.60 6.35 4.28
CA THR A 44 -5.76 7.51 4.62
C THR A 44 -5.66 7.62 6.12
N CYS A 45 -4.43 7.73 6.63
CA CYS A 45 -4.16 8.00 8.03
C CYS A 45 -3.39 9.32 8.14
N LEU A 46 -4.08 10.36 8.62
CA LEU A 46 -3.56 11.72 8.76
C LEU A 46 -3.13 11.95 10.21
N ASP A 47 -1.83 12.20 10.42
CA ASP A 47 -1.30 12.58 11.74
C ASP A 47 -1.68 14.04 12.05
N LEU A 48 -2.11 14.30 13.28
CA LEU A 48 -2.53 15.61 13.78
C LEU A 48 -1.65 16.09 14.96
N GLY A 49 -0.41 15.61 15.03
CA GLY A 49 0.51 15.97 16.11
C GLY A 49 0.05 15.40 17.45
N GLU A 50 0.13 16.20 18.51
CA GLU A 50 -0.25 15.78 19.87
C GLU A 50 -1.73 15.41 20.01
N TRP A 51 -2.57 15.83 19.05
CA TRP A 51 -4.01 15.55 19.04
C TRP A 51 -4.34 14.15 18.52
N GLY A 52 -3.34 13.35 18.14
CA GLY A 52 -3.50 12.00 17.62
C GLY A 52 -3.48 11.96 16.10
N ALA A 53 -4.37 11.17 15.50
CA ALA A 53 -4.52 11.06 14.05
C ALA A 53 -5.98 10.78 13.67
N VAL A 54 -6.30 10.80 12.39
CA VAL A 54 -7.57 10.33 11.84
C VAL A 54 -7.31 9.28 10.77
N TYR A 55 -7.93 8.11 10.91
CA TYR A 55 -7.87 7.03 9.94
C TYR A 55 -9.21 6.90 9.22
N THR A 56 -9.15 6.81 7.90
CA THR A 56 -10.30 6.71 7.01
C THR A 56 -10.14 5.57 6.02
N GLU A 57 -11.27 5.00 5.61
CA GLU A 57 -11.35 3.95 4.59
C GLU A 57 -12.36 4.31 3.52
N GLY A 58 -12.18 3.74 2.32
CA GLY A 58 -13.08 3.94 1.19
C GLY A 58 -12.80 5.24 0.45
N TRP A 59 -13.29 5.29 -0.79
CA TRP A 59 -13.17 6.46 -1.67
C TRP A 59 -13.94 7.68 -1.15
N ASP A 60 -14.96 7.44 -0.34
CA ASP A 60 -15.78 8.40 0.40
C ASP A 60 -15.21 8.77 1.78
N ARG A 61 -14.07 8.19 2.18
CA ARG A 61 -13.30 8.54 3.38
C ARG A 61 -14.06 8.39 4.70
N GLN A 62 -14.70 7.26 4.90
CA GLN A 62 -15.38 6.92 6.14
C GLN A 62 -14.39 6.91 7.31
N VAL A 63 -14.63 7.73 8.33
CA VAL A 63 -13.79 7.77 9.55
C VAL A 63 -13.96 6.47 10.31
N LYS A 64 -12.84 5.80 10.59
CA LYS A 64 -12.81 4.52 11.30
C LYS A 64 -12.15 4.61 12.66
N LEU A 65 -11.07 5.39 12.78
CA LEU A 65 -10.36 5.62 14.05
C LEU A 65 -9.97 7.10 14.16
N VAL A 66 -9.89 7.59 15.39
CA VAL A 66 -9.47 8.96 15.72
C VAL A 66 -8.56 8.98 16.95
N GLY A 67 -7.89 10.10 17.17
CA GLY A 67 -7.08 10.33 18.37
C GLY A 67 -5.87 9.40 18.46
N GLN A 68 -5.55 8.96 19.68
CA GLN A 68 -4.31 8.23 19.96
C GLN A 68 -4.28 6.83 19.33
N GLU A 69 -5.44 6.18 19.18
CA GLU A 69 -5.52 4.86 18.55
C GLU A 69 -5.15 4.93 17.06
N ALA A 70 -5.72 5.89 16.34
CA ALA A 70 -5.32 6.17 14.96
C ALA A 70 -3.84 6.54 14.86
N LYS A 71 -3.28 7.25 15.85
CA LYS A 71 -1.86 7.62 15.86
C LYS A 71 -0.96 6.41 16.06
N THR A 72 -1.34 5.47 16.94
CA THR A 72 -0.64 4.19 17.08
C THR A 72 -0.65 3.42 15.78
N LEU A 73 -1.80 3.35 15.09
CA LEU A 73 -1.87 2.74 13.75
C LEU A 73 -0.95 3.46 12.75
N LYS A 74 -0.94 4.80 12.74
CA LYS A 74 -0.07 5.60 11.88
C LYS A 74 1.41 5.27 12.08
N HIS A 75 1.83 5.13 13.34
CA HIS A 75 3.19 4.73 13.68
C HIS A 75 3.52 3.36 13.10
N THR A 76 2.65 2.36 13.29
CA THR A 76 2.82 1.01 12.72
C THR A 76 2.91 1.04 11.18
N ILE A 77 2.05 1.81 10.51
CA ILE A 77 2.10 1.99 9.06
C ILE A 77 3.48 2.49 8.64
N ASN A 78 3.98 3.54 9.29
CA ASN A 78 5.22 4.23 8.91
C ASN A 78 6.49 3.48 9.27
N SER A 79 6.51 2.71 10.37
CA SER A 79 7.70 2.02 10.85
C SER A 79 7.79 0.56 10.44
N VAL A 80 6.66 -0.07 10.10
CA VAL A 80 6.60 -1.50 9.80
C VAL A 80 6.06 -1.76 8.40
N TRP A 81 4.86 -1.28 8.06
CA TRP A 81 4.16 -1.76 6.85
C TRP A 81 4.72 -1.18 5.56
N ILE A 82 5.12 0.09 5.56
CA ILE A 82 5.67 0.74 4.36
C ILE A 82 7.20 0.78 4.35
N TYR A 83 7.84 0.31 5.42
CA TYR A 83 9.29 0.29 5.49
C TYR A 83 9.83 -0.85 4.61
N PRO A 84 10.93 -0.63 3.87
CA PRO A 84 11.52 -1.68 3.05
C PRO A 84 11.87 -2.92 3.88
N PRO A 85 11.78 -4.13 3.29
CA PRO A 85 12.24 -5.34 3.96
C PRO A 85 13.74 -5.22 4.28
N VAL A 86 14.20 -6.04 5.23
CA VAL A 86 15.63 -6.21 5.48
C VAL A 86 16.36 -6.54 4.18
N ALA A 87 17.59 -6.02 4.04
CA ALA A 87 18.43 -6.19 2.84
C ALA A 87 19.01 -7.61 2.75
N GLU A 88 18.14 -8.61 2.85
CA GLU A 88 18.41 -10.03 2.69
C GLU A 88 17.63 -10.52 1.47
N ARG A 89 18.30 -11.27 0.60
CA ARG A 89 17.81 -11.60 -0.74
C ARG A 89 16.47 -12.34 -0.70
N ALA A 90 16.34 -13.37 0.12
CA ALA A 90 15.11 -14.16 0.17
C ALA A 90 13.93 -13.32 0.68
N SER A 91 14.16 -12.49 1.70
CA SER A 91 13.18 -11.58 2.28
C SER A 91 12.72 -10.53 1.27
N ALA A 92 13.66 -9.92 0.54
CA ALA A 92 13.35 -8.92 -0.48
C ALA A 92 12.56 -9.52 -1.66
N LEU A 93 12.92 -10.72 -2.12
CA LEU A 93 12.21 -11.41 -3.20
C LEU A 93 10.80 -11.83 -2.78
N SER A 94 10.63 -12.34 -1.56
CA SER A 94 9.32 -12.70 -1.02
C SER A 94 8.39 -11.48 -0.92
N ALA A 95 8.91 -10.35 -0.42
CA ALA A 95 8.14 -9.11 -0.30
C ALA A 95 7.75 -8.47 -1.66
N ALA A 96 8.34 -8.93 -2.77
CA ALA A 96 8.05 -8.44 -4.12
C ALA A 96 6.86 -9.16 -4.79
N ASP A 97 6.29 -10.20 -4.17
CA ASP A 97 5.17 -10.95 -4.73
C ASP A 97 3.94 -10.04 -4.95
N PRO A 98 3.45 -9.87 -6.19
CA PRO A 98 2.29 -9.02 -6.50
C PRO A 98 0.98 -9.52 -5.91
N SER A 99 0.89 -10.77 -5.45
CA SER A 99 -0.30 -11.33 -4.80
C SER A 99 -0.47 -10.89 -3.33
N ILE A 100 0.56 -10.29 -2.72
CA ILE A 100 0.51 -9.81 -1.34
C ILE A 100 -0.50 -8.66 -1.22
N PRO A 101 -1.57 -8.79 -0.41
CA PRO A 101 -2.54 -7.73 -0.22
C PRO A 101 -1.94 -6.45 0.37
N VAL A 102 -2.52 -5.30 0.02
CA VAL A 102 -2.17 -4.03 0.65
C VAL A 102 -2.88 -3.93 2.01
N ALA A 103 -2.08 -3.79 3.07
CA ALA A 103 -2.53 -3.59 4.44
C ALA A 103 -3.28 -2.27 4.64
#